data_AF-A0A3C0VSQ3-F1
#
_entry.id   AF-A0A3C0VSQ3-F1
#
_cell.length_a   1.000
_cell.length_b   1.000
_cell.length_c   1.000
_cell.angle_alpha   90.00
_cell.angle_beta   90.00
_cell.angle_gamma   90.00
#
_symmetry.space_group_name_H-M   'P 1'
#
loop_
_entity.id
_entity.type
_entity.pdbx_description
1 polymer ?
#
loop_
_entity_poly.entity_id
_entity_poly.type
_entity_poly.pdbx_seq_one_letter_code
_entity_poly.pdbx_strand_id
1 'polypeptide(L)'
;MFCNKCGAQIPDGTKFCNKCGAPVGGANPAPANGPAANPAPANNAAPANGAVPPVPPMQQPVNGMPMQQPMNGMPMNGMMPPKKPVNKKLIIGICSAVAVIAIAVVAIILILNIKPKVNLNSYVDAEFSGYDTVGTADVEVDTDAIVKKYGKKIKGTDALKKYKKENYFFGGDDMTDAEIFAEMVEDACYVDRTSYLSNGDKIEISWDKDDIKEIKKCFKVELQFKDFEVEVKDLDEAEEFDPFKDLEVTFKGTSGDGYAELSYNGDLDIDFYASPNYDLEEGDTITVYTYASKDEFLREGKLLTETEKDYTVEGLSTYVTKLSQIPSSDLSKLQDEAERVVKENNEDYYSCLEFVDANLVGTYFLSSKNDYSSYNNLIYYVYEVTVDSTENENYSGIKFYFAVGFNDALINPDGDFSIDYEDYHVPYNYFYVDYDKGTWDYCSVYGYESLDDFEEDNIEYYSDDYNVEKDIEIEVDSDDEVEEPEEEEEN
;
A
#
# COMPACT_ATOMS: atom_id res chain seq x y z
N MET A 1 -17.29 12.58 -1.15
CA MET A 1 -18.46 11.74 -1.57
C MET A 1 -18.04 10.31 -1.97
N PHE A 2 -18.92 9.41 -2.42
CA PHE A 2 -18.54 8.06 -2.92
C PHE A 2 -18.82 7.87 -4.42
N CYS A 3 -18.03 7.02 -5.09
CA CYS A 3 -18.16 6.72 -6.51
C CYS A 3 -19.40 5.86 -6.80
N ASN A 4 -20.30 6.34 -7.65
CA ASN A 4 -21.47 5.57 -8.10
C ASN A 4 -21.15 4.45 -9.11
N LYS A 5 -19.87 4.26 -9.46
CA LYS A 5 -19.41 3.22 -10.39
C LYS A 5 -18.55 2.13 -9.72
N CYS A 6 -17.64 2.49 -8.81
CA CYS A 6 -16.75 1.54 -8.14
C CYS A 6 -16.77 1.61 -6.60
N GLY A 7 -17.68 2.38 -6.00
CA GLY A 7 -17.79 2.49 -4.54
C GLY A 7 -16.69 3.30 -3.84
N ALA A 8 -15.53 3.54 -4.48
CA ALA A 8 -14.39 4.25 -3.88
C ALA A 8 -14.76 5.63 -3.31
N GLN A 9 -14.15 6.01 -2.19
CA GLN A 9 -14.28 7.34 -1.61
C GLN A 9 -13.60 8.38 -2.51
N ILE A 10 -14.33 9.46 -2.79
CA ILE A 10 -13.96 10.54 -3.71
C ILE A 10 -13.75 11.82 -2.91
N PRO A 11 -12.56 12.44 -2.93
CA PRO A 11 -12.31 13.74 -2.34
C PRO A 11 -13.20 14.82 -2.95
N ASP A 12 -13.70 15.74 -2.12
CA ASP A 12 -14.64 16.76 -2.58
C ASP A 12 -13.96 17.76 -3.53
N GLY A 13 -14.71 18.22 -4.55
CA GLY A 13 -14.20 19.09 -5.62
C GLY A 13 -13.54 18.37 -6.80
N THR A 14 -13.33 17.05 -6.73
CA THR A 14 -12.78 16.27 -7.86
C THR A 14 -13.82 16.04 -8.96
N LYS A 15 -13.40 16.11 -10.23
CA LYS A 15 -14.28 15.97 -11.42
C LYS A 15 -14.38 14.53 -11.95
N PHE A 16 -13.45 13.67 -11.57
CA PHE A 16 -13.34 12.27 -11.97
C PHE A 16 -12.89 11.44 -10.77
N CYS A 17 -13.36 10.20 -10.67
CA CYS A 17 -12.93 9.28 -9.65
C CYS A 17 -11.45 8.93 -9.86
N ASN A 18 -10.63 9.20 -8.85
CA ASN A 18 -9.20 8.91 -8.80
C ASN A 18 -8.86 7.40 -8.91
N LYS A 19 -9.82 6.49 -8.64
CA LYS A 19 -9.61 5.04 -8.74
C LYS A 19 -10.06 4.41 -10.07
N CYS A 20 -11.10 4.93 -10.73
CA CYS A 20 -11.65 4.31 -11.96
C CYS A 20 -11.90 5.26 -13.14
N GLY A 21 -11.55 6.54 -13.01
CA GLY A 21 -11.73 7.56 -14.07
C GLY A 21 -13.17 7.99 -14.33
N ALA A 22 -14.18 7.42 -13.67
CA ALA A 22 -15.59 7.78 -13.89
C ALA A 22 -15.88 9.25 -13.50
N PRO A 23 -16.60 10.04 -14.34
CA PRO A 23 -16.90 11.44 -14.04
C PRO A 23 -17.83 11.60 -12.84
N VAL A 24 -17.53 12.59 -12.00
CA VAL A 24 -18.20 12.86 -10.73
C VAL A 24 -19.16 14.03 -10.91
N GLY A 25 -20.47 13.71 -10.92
CA GLY A 25 -21.52 14.72 -11.06
C GLY A 25 -21.73 15.19 -12.51
N GLY A 26 -22.46 14.42 -13.30
CA GLY A 26 -22.85 14.78 -14.66
C GLY A 26 -24.27 14.33 -15.01
N ALA A 27 -25.24 15.23 -14.86
CA ALA A 27 -26.52 15.06 -15.55
C ALA A 27 -26.32 15.28 -17.07
N ASN A 28 -27.01 14.49 -17.88
CA ASN A 28 -26.88 14.48 -19.34
C ASN A 28 -27.08 15.90 -19.93
N PRO A 29 -26.10 16.48 -20.65
CA PRO A 29 -26.21 17.85 -21.15
C PRO A 29 -27.18 17.94 -22.34
N ALA A 30 -28.32 18.60 -22.11
CA ALA A 30 -29.09 19.19 -23.20
C ALA A 30 -28.29 20.37 -23.83
N PRO A 31 -28.39 20.62 -25.15
CA PRO A 31 -27.47 21.51 -25.85
C PRO A 31 -27.72 23.00 -25.55
N ALA A 32 -26.63 23.76 -25.38
CA ALA A 32 -26.65 25.21 -25.21
C ALA A 32 -26.57 25.95 -26.56
N ASN A 33 -27.27 27.08 -26.68
CA ASN A 33 -27.43 27.85 -27.92
C ASN A 33 -26.18 28.66 -28.32
N GLY A 34 -25.98 28.85 -29.64
CA GLY A 34 -25.13 29.89 -30.21
C GLY A 34 -25.89 31.18 -30.58
N PRO A 35 -25.26 32.17 -31.25
CA PRO A 35 -25.86 33.47 -31.54
C PRO A 35 -26.47 33.64 -32.95
N ALA A 36 -27.74 34.08 -32.98
CA ALA A 36 -28.40 35.05 -33.90
C ALA A 36 -28.71 34.76 -35.41
N ALA A 37 -30.03 34.65 -35.69
CA ALA A 37 -30.83 35.10 -36.87
C ALA A 37 -30.54 34.51 -38.28
N ASN A 38 -31.51 34.30 -39.19
CA ASN A 38 -32.87 34.87 -39.38
C ASN A 38 -33.88 33.81 -39.99
N PRO A 39 -35.08 34.11 -40.57
CA PRO A 39 -36.37 33.62 -40.04
C PRO A 39 -37.10 32.50 -40.83
N ALA A 40 -38.21 32.03 -40.26
CA ALA A 40 -38.99 30.83 -40.62
C ALA A 40 -39.96 30.96 -41.84
N PRO A 41 -40.71 29.89 -42.19
CA PRO A 41 -42.07 29.80 -41.65
C PRO A 41 -42.55 28.41 -41.15
N ALA A 42 -43.42 28.48 -40.13
CA ALA A 42 -44.67 27.76 -39.82
C ALA A 42 -44.95 26.36 -40.44
N ASN A 43 -45.59 25.38 -39.78
CA ASN A 43 -46.42 25.34 -38.54
C ASN A 43 -46.48 23.86 -38.01
N ASN A 44 -47.21 23.38 -36.98
CA ASN A 44 -48.39 23.88 -36.23
C ASN A 44 -48.53 23.25 -34.80
N ALA A 45 -49.69 23.44 -34.18
CA ALA A 45 -50.18 23.08 -32.83
C ALA A 45 -50.13 21.61 -32.30
N ALA A 46 -50.16 21.50 -30.97
CA ALA A 46 -50.44 20.30 -30.14
C ALA A 46 -51.97 20.09 -29.91
N PRO A 47 -52.48 19.08 -29.14
CA PRO A 47 -52.32 19.03 -27.66
C PRO A 47 -52.30 17.65 -26.93
N ALA A 48 -51.56 17.62 -25.81
CA ALA A 48 -51.90 17.12 -24.45
C ALA A 48 -52.46 15.70 -24.10
N ASN A 49 -51.97 15.24 -22.92
CA ASN A 49 -52.57 14.35 -21.90
C ASN A 49 -52.51 12.80 -22.04
N GLY A 50 -52.09 12.15 -20.94
CA GLY A 50 -52.32 10.72 -20.65
C GLY A 50 -51.27 10.12 -19.69
N ALA A 51 -51.68 9.68 -18.50
CA ALA A 51 -50.80 9.06 -17.50
C ALA A 51 -50.88 7.51 -17.46
N VAL A 52 -49.85 6.90 -16.86
CA VAL A 52 -49.68 5.48 -16.40
C VAL A 52 -50.87 4.94 -15.55
N PRO A 53 -51.03 3.61 -15.21
CA PRO A 53 -50.14 2.41 -15.27
C PRO A 53 -50.89 1.08 -15.71
N PRO A 54 -50.64 -0.16 -15.18
CA PRO A 54 -49.44 -1.06 -15.14
C PRO A 54 -49.62 -2.48 -15.81
N VAL A 55 -48.59 -3.34 -15.68
CA VAL A 55 -48.48 -4.83 -15.95
C VAL A 55 -49.42 -5.70 -15.05
N PRO A 56 -49.57 -7.08 -15.13
CA PRO A 56 -48.92 -8.17 -15.92
C PRO A 56 -49.90 -9.25 -16.54
N PRO A 57 -49.74 -10.61 -16.41
CA PRO A 57 -49.04 -11.56 -17.32
C PRO A 57 -49.90 -12.76 -17.87
N MET A 58 -49.33 -13.61 -18.76
CA MET A 58 -49.65 -15.06 -19.02
C MET A 58 -48.67 -15.60 -20.12
N GLN A 59 -48.06 -16.80 -20.11
CA GLN A 59 -48.46 -18.21 -19.86
C GLN A 59 -49.39 -18.86 -20.91
N GLN A 60 -49.11 -20.13 -21.23
CA GLN A 60 -49.64 -20.87 -22.38
C GLN A 60 -51.08 -21.40 -22.20
N PRO A 61 -51.83 -21.63 -23.31
CA PRO A 61 -53.18 -22.16 -23.25
C PRO A 61 -53.24 -23.70 -23.21
N VAL A 62 -53.91 -24.25 -22.20
CA VAL A 62 -54.56 -25.57 -22.23
C VAL A 62 -55.94 -25.45 -21.56
N ASN A 63 -57.01 -25.80 -22.28
CA ASN A 63 -58.41 -25.94 -21.80
C ASN A 63 -59.15 -26.73 -22.90
N GLY A 64 -60.09 -27.65 -22.68
CA GLY A 64 -61.19 -27.77 -21.69
C GLY A 64 -62.49 -27.94 -22.53
N MET A 65 -63.55 -28.70 -22.22
CA MET A 65 -64.11 -29.27 -20.97
C MET A 65 -65.04 -30.48 -21.31
N PRO A 66 -65.63 -31.21 -20.33
CA PRO A 66 -66.45 -32.42 -20.55
C PRO A 66 -67.96 -32.29 -20.23
N MET A 67 -68.79 -33.21 -20.75
CA MET A 67 -70.03 -33.72 -20.09
C MET A 67 -70.50 -35.08 -20.67
N GLN A 68 -71.36 -35.83 -19.96
CA GLN A 68 -71.66 -37.26 -20.22
C GLN A 68 -73.10 -37.58 -20.66
N GLN A 69 -73.24 -38.56 -21.58
CA GLN A 69 -74.27 -39.64 -21.65
C GLN A 69 -75.76 -39.33 -21.92
N PRO A 70 -76.62 -40.34 -22.29
CA PRO A 70 -76.36 -41.64 -22.96
C PRO A 70 -77.37 -42.03 -24.09
N MET A 71 -77.18 -43.26 -24.63
CA MET A 71 -78.16 -44.19 -25.26
C MET A 71 -78.32 -44.29 -26.81
N ASN A 72 -77.83 -45.44 -27.31
CA ASN A 72 -78.59 -46.53 -27.97
C ASN A 72 -79.15 -46.36 -29.42
N GLY A 73 -78.80 -47.30 -30.31
CA GLY A 73 -79.49 -47.50 -31.61
C GLY A 73 -78.62 -47.96 -32.79
N MET A 74 -78.57 -49.28 -33.04
CA MET A 74 -78.39 -49.87 -34.39
C MET A 74 -79.81 -50.23 -34.94
N PRO A 75 -80.06 -50.44 -36.27
CA PRO A 75 -79.13 -51.05 -37.22
C PRO A 75 -79.20 -50.65 -38.73
N MET A 76 -78.20 -51.16 -39.49
CA MET A 76 -78.28 -51.77 -40.83
C MET A 76 -78.89 -51.08 -42.08
N ASN A 77 -78.08 -51.12 -43.15
CA ASN A 77 -78.37 -51.53 -44.54
C ASN A 77 -78.47 -50.43 -45.62
N GLY A 78 -77.82 -50.64 -46.78
CA GLY A 78 -77.81 -49.64 -47.87
C GLY A 78 -76.83 -49.82 -49.03
N MET A 79 -76.88 -50.97 -49.73
CA MET A 79 -76.68 -51.09 -51.20
C MET A 79 -75.45 -50.44 -51.90
N MET A 80 -74.53 -51.31 -52.36
CA MET A 80 -73.67 -51.06 -53.52
C MET A 80 -74.45 -51.31 -54.84
N PRO A 81 -74.10 -50.63 -55.96
CA PRO A 81 -73.89 -51.35 -57.23
C PRO A 81 -72.65 -50.78 -58.03
N PRO A 82 -72.20 -51.35 -59.18
CA PRO A 82 -70.83 -51.87 -59.22
C PRO A 82 -69.94 -51.48 -60.43
N LYS A 83 -68.71 -52.02 -60.40
CA LYS A 83 -67.64 -52.08 -61.45
C LYS A 83 -68.12 -52.22 -62.91
N LYS A 84 -67.25 -51.84 -63.86
CA LYS A 84 -66.75 -52.76 -64.92
C LYS A 84 -65.28 -52.45 -65.35
N PRO A 85 -64.56 -53.41 -66.00
CA PRO A 85 -63.10 -53.56 -65.80
C PRO A 85 -62.25 -53.70 -67.09
N VAL A 86 -60.92 -53.75 -66.93
CA VAL A 86 -60.01 -54.49 -67.85
C VAL A 86 -58.92 -55.20 -67.03
N ASN A 87 -58.46 -56.38 -67.49
CA ASN A 87 -57.46 -57.20 -66.81
C ASN A 87 -56.69 -58.04 -67.85
N LYS A 88 -55.34 -58.00 -67.83
CA LYS A 88 -54.45 -59.19 -67.77
C LYS A 88 -52.95 -58.83 -67.93
N LYS A 89 -52.20 -59.26 -66.91
CA LYS A 89 -50.81 -59.79 -66.80
C LYS A 89 -49.79 -59.65 -67.97
N LEU A 90 -48.51 -59.76 -67.55
CA LEU A 90 -47.25 -59.65 -68.31
C LEU A 90 -46.85 -58.17 -68.52
N ILE A 91 -45.67 -57.68 -68.15
CA ILE A 91 -44.33 -58.30 -68.08
C ILE A 91 -43.58 -57.89 -66.79
N ILE A 92 -42.86 -58.83 -66.17
CA ILE A 92 -41.71 -58.52 -65.28
C ILE A 92 -40.46 -58.51 -66.17
N GLY A 93 -39.68 -57.43 -66.16
CA GLY A 93 -38.40 -57.37 -66.86
C GLY A 93 -37.78 -55.98 -66.93
N ILE A 94 -36.63 -55.80 -66.25
CA ILE A 94 -35.64 -54.75 -66.52
C ILE A 94 -36.09 -53.28 -66.26
N CYS A 95 -36.84 -53.02 -65.18
CA CYS A 95 -36.95 -51.66 -64.60
C CYS A 95 -36.74 -51.59 -63.07
N SER A 96 -36.91 -52.68 -62.33
CA SER A 96 -36.77 -52.66 -60.86
C SER A 96 -35.33 -52.46 -60.39
N ALA A 97 -34.33 -53.03 -61.07
CA ALA A 97 -32.93 -52.83 -60.72
C ALA A 97 -32.49 -51.36 -60.93
N VAL A 98 -32.88 -50.73 -62.05
CA VAL A 98 -32.55 -49.32 -62.32
C VAL A 98 -33.31 -48.38 -61.38
N ALA A 99 -34.57 -48.67 -61.02
CA ALA A 99 -35.30 -47.88 -60.04
C ALA A 99 -34.71 -48.00 -58.62
N VAL A 100 -34.31 -49.20 -58.18
CA VAL A 100 -33.65 -49.40 -56.88
C VAL A 100 -32.25 -48.80 -56.87
N ILE A 101 -31.48 -48.92 -57.95
CA ILE A 101 -30.18 -48.25 -58.08
C ILE A 101 -30.35 -46.73 -58.14
N ALA A 102 -31.36 -46.20 -58.85
CA ALA A 102 -31.61 -44.76 -58.89
C ALA A 102 -32.08 -44.22 -57.53
N ILE A 103 -32.94 -44.95 -56.80
CA ILE A 103 -33.35 -44.58 -55.44
C ILE A 103 -32.17 -44.72 -54.47
N ALA A 104 -31.33 -45.75 -54.61
CA ALA A 104 -30.11 -45.90 -53.80
C ALA A 104 -29.08 -44.81 -54.14
N VAL A 105 -28.89 -44.44 -55.40
CA VAL A 105 -28.01 -43.36 -55.85
C VAL A 105 -28.55 -42.01 -55.41
N VAL A 106 -29.87 -41.76 -55.49
CA VAL A 106 -30.49 -40.54 -54.95
C VAL A 106 -30.40 -40.52 -53.43
N ALA A 107 -30.63 -41.63 -52.73
CA ALA A 107 -30.44 -41.71 -51.28
C ALA A 107 -28.97 -41.53 -50.88
N ILE A 108 -28.02 -42.08 -51.63
CA ILE A 108 -26.58 -41.88 -51.44
C ILE A 108 -26.22 -40.42 -51.73
N ILE A 109 -26.72 -39.80 -52.81
CA ILE A 109 -26.50 -38.37 -53.12
C ILE A 109 -27.11 -37.48 -52.03
N LEU A 110 -28.29 -37.83 -51.51
CA LEU A 110 -28.92 -37.13 -50.39
C LEU A 110 -28.06 -37.29 -49.13
N ILE A 111 -27.66 -38.50 -48.75
CA ILE A 111 -26.79 -38.79 -47.59
C ILE A 111 -25.41 -38.11 -47.74
N LEU A 112 -24.83 -38.05 -48.95
CA LEU A 112 -23.59 -37.34 -49.25
C LEU A 112 -23.74 -35.81 -49.25
N ASN A 113 -24.97 -35.30 -49.31
CA ASN A 113 -25.31 -33.87 -49.19
C ASN A 113 -25.89 -33.50 -47.81
N ILE A 114 -26.04 -34.45 -46.87
CA ILE A 114 -26.35 -34.11 -45.47
C ILE A 114 -25.10 -33.44 -44.88
N LYS A 115 -25.21 -32.13 -44.61
CA LYS A 115 -24.19 -31.40 -43.87
C LYS A 115 -24.16 -31.89 -42.42
N PRO A 116 -23.01 -32.26 -41.83
CA PRO A 116 -22.92 -32.45 -40.40
C PRO A 116 -23.30 -31.15 -39.67
N LYS A 117 -24.22 -31.29 -38.72
CA LYS A 117 -24.61 -30.22 -37.80
C LYS A 117 -23.68 -30.23 -36.59
N VAL A 118 -22.97 -29.13 -36.36
CA VAL A 118 -22.00 -28.97 -35.27
C VAL A 118 -22.50 -27.84 -34.36
N ASN A 119 -22.57 -28.08 -33.05
CA ASN A 119 -22.89 -27.06 -32.06
C ASN A 119 -21.61 -26.64 -31.34
N LEU A 120 -21.08 -25.46 -31.66
CA LEU A 120 -19.74 -25.05 -31.23
C LEU A 120 -19.67 -24.86 -29.70
N ASN A 121 -20.70 -24.24 -29.10
CA ASN A 121 -20.86 -24.11 -27.64
C ASN A 121 -20.88 -25.42 -26.83
N SER A 122 -20.84 -26.59 -27.47
CA SER A 122 -20.76 -27.90 -26.78
C SER A 122 -19.35 -28.49 -26.75
N TYR A 123 -18.35 -27.70 -27.13
CA TYR A 123 -16.92 -28.02 -27.12
C TYR A 123 -16.10 -26.86 -26.57
N VAL A 124 -16.71 -25.95 -25.80
CA VAL A 124 -15.96 -24.92 -25.09
C VAL A 124 -16.02 -25.29 -23.63
N ASP A 125 -14.85 -25.58 -23.06
CA ASP A 125 -14.67 -25.82 -21.64
C ASP A 125 -13.93 -24.61 -21.04
N ALA A 126 -14.21 -24.32 -19.77
CA ALA A 126 -13.66 -23.18 -19.06
C ALA A 126 -13.31 -23.62 -17.63
N GLU A 127 -12.02 -23.60 -17.30
CA GLU A 127 -11.50 -23.90 -15.97
C GLU A 127 -11.00 -22.61 -15.31
N PHE A 128 -11.22 -22.49 -14.00
CA PHE A 128 -10.85 -21.32 -13.21
C PHE A 128 -9.80 -21.73 -12.17
N SER A 129 -8.80 -20.88 -11.94
CA SER A 129 -7.73 -21.18 -10.99
C SER A 129 -7.15 -19.93 -10.32
N GLY A 130 -6.51 -20.13 -9.16
CA GLY A 130 -5.97 -19.06 -8.33
C GLY A 130 -7.00 -18.49 -7.37
N TYR A 131 -6.66 -17.34 -6.79
CA TYR A 131 -7.42 -16.72 -5.72
C TYR A 131 -8.43 -15.69 -6.22
N ASP A 132 -9.49 -15.47 -5.46
CA ASP A 132 -10.48 -14.42 -5.71
C ASP A 132 -9.82 -13.05 -5.97
N THR A 133 -10.39 -12.25 -6.88
CA THR A 133 -9.84 -10.96 -7.39
C THR A 133 -8.63 -11.07 -8.34
N VAL A 134 -7.79 -12.10 -8.25
CA VAL A 134 -6.62 -12.30 -9.15
C VAL A 134 -6.70 -13.58 -9.99
N GLY A 135 -7.83 -14.27 -9.96
CA GLY A 135 -8.04 -15.56 -10.61
C GLY A 135 -7.88 -15.48 -12.12
N THR A 136 -7.55 -16.63 -12.71
CA THR A 136 -7.41 -16.82 -14.16
C THR A 136 -8.50 -17.75 -14.69
N ALA A 137 -8.81 -17.60 -15.97
CA ALA A 137 -9.62 -18.55 -16.72
C ALA A 137 -8.77 -19.15 -17.84
N ASP A 138 -8.74 -20.48 -17.89
CA ASP A 138 -8.29 -21.23 -19.05
C ASP A 138 -9.53 -21.66 -19.84
N VAL A 139 -9.62 -21.25 -21.10
CA VAL A 139 -10.82 -21.44 -21.93
C VAL A 139 -10.40 -22.04 -23.25
N GLU A 140 -10.63 -23.34 -23.39
CA GLU A 140 -10.20 -24.12 -24.54
C GLU A 140 -11.40 -24.58 -25.38
N VAL A 141 -11.15 -24.81 -26.67
CA VAL A 141 -12.07 -25.57 -27.51
C VAL A 141 -11.60 -27.02 -27.57
N ASP A 142 -12.44 -27.98 -27.17
CA ASP A 142 -12.17 -29.43 -27.28
C ASP A 142 -12.20 -29.88 -28.76
N THR A 143 -11.14 -29.51 -29.47
CA THR A 143 -10.87 -29.82 -30.87
C THR A 143 -10.79 -31.33 -31.07
N ASP A 144 -10.24 -32.05 -30.11
CA ASP A 144 -10.10 -33.50 -30.09
C ASP A 144 -11.48 -34.20 -30.11
N ALA A 145 -12.47 -33.74 -29.32
CA ALA A 145 -13.83 -34.25 -29.39
C ALA A 145 -14.56 -33.86 -30.67
N ILE A 146 -14.29 -32.69 -31.25
CA ILE A 146 -14.78 -32.31 -32.59
C ILE A 146 -14.27 -33.32 -33.63
N VAL A 147 -12.96 -33.55 -33.69
CA VAL A 147 -12.30 -34.49 -34.61
C VAL A 147 -12.81 -35.92 -34.39
N LYS A 148 -12.85 -36.40 -33.14
CA LYS A 148 -13.32 -37.73 -32.76
C LYS A 148 -14.78 -37.99 -33.15
N LYS A 149 -15.66 -36.99 -33.05
CA LYS A 149 -17.11 -37.13 -33.32
C LYS A 149 -17.49 -36.87 -34.78
N TYR A 150 -16.75 -36.02 -35.48
CA TYR A 150 -17.07 -35.56 -36.82
C TYR A 150 -16.00 -35.85 -37.90
N GLY A 151 -14.86 -36.46 -37.55
CA GLY A 151 -13.70 -36.67 -38.42
C GLY A 151 -14.01 -37.18 -39.83
N LYS A 152 -14.84 -38.22 -39.95
CA LYS A 152 -15.25 -38.81 -41.24
C LYS A 152 -16.44 -38.09 -41.92
N LYS A 153 -17.03 -37.10 -41.26
CA LYS A 153 -18.25 -36.38 -41.67
C LYS A 153 -17.95 -34.97 -42.18
N ILE A 154 -17.01 -34.27 -41.56
CA ILE A 154 -16.48 -32.99 -42.06
C ILE A 154 -15.75 -33.27 -43.37
N LYS A 155 -15.99 -32.40 -44.36
CA LYS A 155 -15.38 -32.46 -45.69
C LYS A 155 -15.17 -31.06 -46.21
N GLY A 156 -13.98 -30.81 -46.73
CA GLY A 156 -13.61 -29.57 -47.38
C GLY A 156 -14.39 -29.31 -48.67
N THR A 157 -14.39 -28.05 -49.06
CA THR A 157 -14.79 -27.56 -50.38
C THR A 157 -13.53 -27.22 -51.19
N ASP A 158 -13.70 -26.74 -52.42
CA ASP A 158 -12.56 -26.19 -53.17
C ASP A 158 -12.02 -24.88 -52.56
N ALA A 159 -12.78 -24.20 -51.68
CA ALA A 159 -12.28 -23.05 -50.92
C ALA A 159 -11.23 -23.47 -49.89
N LEU A 160 -11.38 -24.63 -49.22
CA LEU A 160 -10.36 -25.15 -48.30
C LEU A 160 -9.01 -25.36 -48.99
N LYS A 161 -9.00 -25.82 -50.25
CA LYS A 161 -7.77 -25.96 -51.04
C LYS A 161 -7.07 -24.62 -51.30
N LYS A 162 -7.84 -23.54 -51.44
CA LYS A 162 -7.31 -22.17 -51.56
C LYS A 162 -6.78 -21.69 -50.21
N TYR A 163 -7.56 -21.87 -49.14
CA TYR A 163 -7.20 -21.53 -47.77
C TYR A 163 -5.88 -22.21 -47.34
N LYS A 164 -5.75 -23.54 -47.51
CA LYS A 164 -4.51 -24.31 -47.27
C LYS A 164 -3.28 -23.72 -47.99
N LYS A 165 -3.46 -23.21 -49.21
CA LYS A 165 -2.37 -22.63 -50.01
C LYS A 165 -1.99 -21.22 -49.57
N GLU A 166 -2.95 -20.44 -49.08
CA GLU A 166 -2.77 -19.06 -48.65
C GLU A 166 -2.28 -18.97 -47.19
N ASN A 167 -2.69 -19.93 -46.34
CA ASN A 167 -2.34 -20.02 -44.93
C ASN A 167 -1.45 -21.25 -44.66
N TYR A 168 -0.19 -21.17 -45.09
CA TYR A 168 0.81 -22.26 -45.06
C TYR A 168 1.27 -22.68 -43.63
N PHE A 169 0.58 -22.21 -42.59
CA PHE A 169 0.95 -22.38 -41.17
C PHE A 169 0.17 -23.50 -40.48
N PHE A 170 -1.02 -23.86 -40.99
CA PHE A 170 -1.87 -24.94 -40.46
C PHE A 170 -1.38 -26.32 -40.96
N GLY A 171 -0.34 -26.84 -40.30
CA GLY A 171 0.02 -28.27 -40.23
C GLY A 171 0.19 -29.08 -41.53
N GLY A 172 0.63 -28.47 -42.62
CA GLY A 172 1.12 -29.18 -43.82
C GLY A 172 0.06 -29.98 -44.62
N ASP A 173 0.53 -30.81 -45.56
CA ASP A 173 -0.35 -31.58 -46.44
C ASP A 173 -1.02 -32.79 -45.74
N ASP A 174 -0.55 -33.16 -44.55
CA ASP A 174 -0.93 -34.40 -43.85
C ASP A 174 -2.19 -34.26 -42.96
N MET A 175 -2.58 -33.05 -42.56
CA MET A 175 -3.77 -32.82 -41.76
C MET A 175 -5.09 -33.07 -42.53
N THR A 176 -6.00 -33.76 -41.86
CA THR A 176 -7.35 -34.04 -42.35
C THR A 176 -8.23 -32.79 -42.37
N ASP A 177 -9.28 -32.82 -43.21
CA ASP A 177 -10.30 -31.77 -43.26
C ASP A 177 -10.99 -31.53 -41.90
N ALA A 178 -10.91 -32.45 -40.94
CA ALA A 178 -11.57 -32.33 -39.65
C ALA A 178 -10.70 -31.69 -38.57
N GLU A 179 -9.38 -31.94 -38.59
CA GLU A 179 -8.44 -31.29 -37.67
C GLU A 179 -8.34 -29.80 -37.99
N ILE A 180 -8.19 -29.44 -39.28
CA ILE A 180 -8.18 -28.03 -39.72
C ILE A 180 -9.53 -27.35 -39.48
N PHE A 181 -10.64 -28.09 -39.55
CA PHE A 181 -11.94 -27.53 -39.13
C PHE A 181 -11.97 -27.23 -37.63
N ALA A 182 -11.33 -28.05 -36.81
CA ALA A 182 -11.30 -27.87 -35.36
C ALA A 182 -10.39 -26.68 -34.98
N GLU A 183 -9.19 -26.59 -35.54
CA GLU A 183 -8.29 -25.42 -35.37
C GLU A 183 -8.98 -24.12 -35.83
N MET A 184 -9.60 -24.09 -37.02
CA MET A 184 -10.32 -22.90 -37.46
C MET A 184 -11.55 -22.56 -36.60
N VAL A 185 -12.10 -23.52 -35.84
CA VAL A 185 -13.18 -23.27 -34.86
C VAL A 185 -12.61 -22.72 -33.56
N GLU A 186 -11.45 -23.21 -33.12
CA GLU A 186 -10.70 -22.72 -31.97
C GLU A 186 -10.25 -21.26 -32.19
N ASP A 187 -9.60 -20.96 -33.32
CA ASP A 187 -9.23 -19.60 -33.74
C ASP A 187 -10.43 -18.62 -33.75
N ALA A 188 -11.62 -19.14 -34.08
CA ALA A 188 -12.85 -18.34 -34.15
C ALA A 188 -13.51 -18.10 -32.79
N CYS A 189 -12.97 -18.65 -31.69
CA CYS A 189 -13.48 -18.49 -30.33
C CYS A 189 -12.74 -17.33 -29.63
N TYR A 190 -13.49 -16.37 -29.09
CA TYR A 190 -12.93 -15.20 -28.39
C TYR A 190 -13.51 -15.07 -26.98
N VAL A 191 -12.64 -14.77 -26.02
CA VAL A 191 -12.96 -14.53 -24.61
C VAL A 191 -12.57 -13.09 -24.25
N ASP A 192 -13.45 -12.37 -23.56
CA ASP A 192 -13.25 -10.96 -23.22
C ASP A 192 -12.15 -10.72 -22.16
N ARG A 193 -12.02 -11.62 -21.18
CA ARG A 193 -11.00 -11.59 -20.12
C ARG A 193 -10.68 -12.97 -19.57
N THR A 194 -9.41 -13.17 -19.19
CA THR A 194 -8.86 -14.44 -18.66
C THR A 194 -8.02 -14.26 -17.39
N SER A 195 -7.97 -13.06 -16.81
CA SER A 195 -7.22 -12.73 -15.59
C SER A 195 -7.92 -11.63 -14.80
N TYR A 196 -7.53 -11.46 -13.52
CA TYR A 196 -8.17 -10.55 -12.56
C TYR A 196 -9.67 -10.85 -12.41
N LEU A 197 -9.97 -12.14 -12.18
CA LEU A 197 -11.33 -12.65 -12.03
C LEU A 197 -11.67 -12.87 -10.56
N SER A 198 -12.94 -12.68 -10.23
CA SER A 198 -13.52 -12.95 -8.91
C SER A 198 -14.62 -14.02 -8.97
N ASN A 199 -14.90 -14.72 -7.86
CA ASN A 199 -16.05 -15.60 -7.75
C ASN A 199 -17.37 -14.82 -8.00
N GLY A 200 -18.20 -15.32 -8.92
CA GLY A 200 -19.41 -14.65 -9.39
C GLY A 200 -19.20 -13.62 -10.50
N ASP A 201 -17.97 -13.40 -10.96
CA ASP A 201 -17.73 -12.69 -12.23
C ASP A 201 -18.37 -13.43 -13.40
N LYS A 202 -18.54 -12.70 -14.51
CA LYS A 202 -18.90 -13.30 -15.79
C LYS A 202 -17.88 -12.97 -16.85
N ILE A 203 -17.47 -13.99 -17.61
CA ILE A 203 -16.68 -13.85 -18.82
C ILE A 203 -17.58 -14.10 -20.05
N GLU A 204 -17.43 -13.31 -21.10
CA GLU A 204 -18.18 -13.44 -22.35
C GLU A 204 -17.35 -14.25 -23.35
N ILE A 205 -17.93 -15.38 -23.79
CA ILE A 205 -17.39 -16.23 -24.84
C ILE A 205 -18.22 -15.98 -26.11
N SER A 206 -17.54 -15.52 -27.15
CA SER A 206 -18.15 -15.09 -28.42
C SER A 206 -17.43 -15.71 -29.61
N TRP A 207 -18.06 -15.63 -30.79
CA TRP A 207 -17.52 -16.23 -32.02
C TRP A 207 -17.24 -15.17 -33.09
N ASP A 208 -16.03 -15.16 -33.66
CA ASP A 208 -15.72 -14.23 -34.74
C ASP A 208 -16.60 -14.49 -35.97
N LYS A 209 -17.24 -13.42 -36.44
CA LYS A 209 -18.29 -13.52 -37.46
C LYS A 209 -17.73 -13.63 -38.87
N ASP A 210 -16.48 -13.29 -39.11
CA ASP A 210 -15.79 -13.46 -40.39
C ASP A 210 -15.09 -14.82 -40.49
N ASP A 211 -14.47 -15.32 -39.42
CA ASP A 211 -13.94 -16.68 -39.37
C ASP A 211 -15.05 -17.73 -39.47
N ILE A 212 -16.16 -17.54 -38.75
CA ILE A 212 -17.37 -18.38 -38.92
C ILE A 212 -17.92 -18.34 -40.36
N LYS A 213 -17.76 -17.23 -41.10
CA LYS A 213 -18.11 -17.18 -42.53
C LYS A 213 -17.10 -17.98 -43.36
N GLU A 214 -15.80 -17.90 -43.06
CA GLU A 214 -14.76 -18.62 -43.79
C GLU A 214 -14.83 -20.14 -43.56
N ILE A 215 -15.04 -20.60 -42.32
CA ILE A 215 -15.33 -22.01 -41.99
C ILE A 215 -16.51 -22.53 -42.82
N LYS A 216 -17.59 -21.74 -42.93
CA LYS A 216 -18.77 -22.11 -43.77
C LYS A 216 -18.52 -22.10 -45.28
N LYS A 217 -17.48 -21.41 -45.77
CA LYS A 217 -17.00 -21.53 -47.16
C LYS A 217 -16.11 -22.76 -47.33
N CYS A 218 -15.17 -22.97 -46.40
CA CYS A 218 -14.17 -24.02 -46.45
C CYS A 218 -14.76 -25.42 -46.22
N PHE A 219 -15.81 -25.57 -45.41
CA PHE A 219 -16.35 -26.88 -45.04
C PHE A 219 -17.86 -27.03 -45.31
N LYS A 220 -18.29 -28.26 -45.64
CA LYS A 220 -19.70 -28.58 -45.92
C LYS A 220 -20.54 -28.77 -44.64
N VAL A 221 -20.45 -27.84 -43.70
CA VAL A 221 -21.05 -27.92 -42.35
C VAL A 221 -22.32 -27.07 -42.18
N GLU A 222 -23.11 -27.39 -41.17
CA GLU A 222 -24.12 -26.49 -40.59
C GLU A 222 -23.71 -26.17 -39.14
N LEU A 223 -23.36 -24.91 -38.87
CA LEU A 223 -22.89 -24.49 -37.55
C LEU A 223 -24.04 -23.89 -36.73
N GLN A 224 -24.22 -24.41 -35.52
CA GLN A 224 -24.95 -23.76 -34.44
C GLN A 224 -23.93 -23.18 -33.47
N PHE A 225 -24.07 -21.90 -33.17
CA PHE A 225 -23.24 -21.19 -32.21
C PHE A 225 -24.04 -19.98 -31.72
N LYS A 226 -23.70 -19.49 -30.53
CA LYS A 226 -24.15 -18.22 -29.98
C LYS A 226 -23.09 -17.68 -29.02
N ASP A 227 -23.08 -16.38 -28.84
CA ASP A 227 -22.32 -15.73 -27.77
C ASP A 227 -22.99 -16.11 -26.42
N PHE A 228 -22.21 -16.33 -25.36
CA PHE A 228 -22.68 -16.78 -24.04
C PHE A 228 -21.76 -16.36 -22.90
N GLU A 229 -22.31 -16.24 -21.70
CA GLU A 229 -21.56 -15.94 -20.49
C GLU A 229 -21.25 -17.25 -19.73
N VAL A 230 -20.05 -17.34 -19.14
CA VAL A 230 -19.70 -18.31 -18.09
C VAL A 230 -19.50 -17.54 -16.79
N GLU A 231 -20.04 -18.06 -15.69
CA GLU A 231 -19.89 -17.49 -14.35
C GLU A 231 -18.66 -18.12 -13.68
N VAL A 232 -17.71 -17.28 -13.27
CA VAL A 232 -16.46 -17.66 -12.59
C VAL A 232 -16.78 -18.22 -11.21
N LYS A 233 -16.24 -19.39 -10.88
CA LYS A 233 -16.50 -20.14 -9.64
C LYS A 233 -15.27 -20.89 -9.20
N ASP A 234 -15.30 -21.33 -7.94
CA ASP A 234 -14.34 -22.25 -7.36
C ASP A 234 -12.89 -21.69 -7.35
N LEU A 235 -12.74 -20.35 -7.39
CA LEU A 235 -11.50 -19.67 -7.01
C LEU A 235 -11.31 -19.72 -5.49
N ASP A 236 -10.07 -19.87 -5.03
CA ASP A 236 -9.74 -19.98 -3.61
C ASP A 236 -9.87 -18.61 -2.89
N GLU A 237 -10.24 -18.64 -1.60
CA GLU A 237 -10.13 -17.48 -0.71
C GLU A 237 -8.70 -17.39 -0.15
N ALA A 238 -8.10 -16.20 -0.22
CA ALA A 238 -6.74 -15.97 0.30
C ALA A 238 -6.75 -15.76 1.82
N GLU A 239 -5.67 -16.17 2.49
CA GLU A 239 -5.48 -15.99 3.93
C GLU A 239 -5.12 -14.53 4.24
N GLU A 240 -5.77 -13.94 5.26
CA GLU A 240 -5.42 -12.61 5.75
C GLU A 240 -3.98 -12.56 6.25
N PHE A 241 -3.22 -11.59 5.75
CA PHE A 241 -1.83 -11.37 6.11
C PHE A 241 -1.62 -9.91 6.53
N ASP A 242 -1.14 -9.74 7.76
CA ASP A 242 -0.76 -8.46 8.34
C ASP A 242 0.78 -8.40 8.38
N PRO A 243 1.42 -7.63 7.49
CA PRO A 243 2.88 -7.58 7.40
C PRO A 243 3.52 -6.92 8.62
N PHE A 244 2.77 -6.17 9.44
CA PHE A 244 3.30 -5.48 10.62
C PHE A 244 3.37 -6.36 11.88
N LYS A 245 2.97 -7.63 11.82
CA LYS A 245 3.06 -8.56 12.97
C LYS A 245 4.48 -8.99 13.29
N ASP A 246 5.28 -9.20 12.25
CA ASP A 246 6.67 -9.67 12.36
C ASP A 246 7.67 -8.51 12.18
N LEU A 247 7.18 -7.27 12.18
CA LEU A 247 7.98 -6.05 12.14
C LEU A 247 8.25 -5.51 13.55
N GLU A 248 9.52 -5.44 13.92
CA GLU A 248 10.01 -4.71 15.07
C GLU A 248 10.34 -3.27 14.67
N VAL A 249 9.82 -2.30 15.43
CA VAL A 249 10.07 -0.86 15.25
C VAL A 249 10.72 -0.37 16.54
N THR A 250 11.92 0.20 16.43
CA THR A 250 12.66 0.77 17.56
C THR A 250 13.06 2.20 17.26
N PHE A 251 13.11 3.04 18.29
CA PHE A 251 13.55 4.43 18.20
C PHE A 251 14.89 4.57 18.92
N LYS A 252 15.78 5.39 18.37
CA LYS A 252 17.15 5.59 18.88
C LYS A 252 17.60 7.03 18.71
N GLY A 253 18.52 7.45 19.57
CA GLY A 253 19.05 8.81 19.61
C GLY A 253 18.41 9.63 20.74
N THR A 254 18.51 10.94 20.59
CA THR A 254 17.98 11.94 21.52
C THR A 254 16.77 12.63 20.88
N SER A 255 15.76 13.01 21.65
CA SER A 255 14.61 13.80 21.16
C SER A 255 15.09 15.06 20.43
N GLY A 256 14.66 15.22 19.17
CA GLY A 256 15.13 16.24 18.22
C GLY A 256 16.10 15.70 17.16
N ASP A 257 16.93 14.71 17.50
CA ASP A 257 17.86 13.99 16.62
C ASP A 257 17.49 12.49 16.50
N GLY A 258 16.27 12.11 16.90
CA GLY A 258 15.84 10.73 16.97
C GLY A 258 15.62 10.11 15.59
N TYR A 259 15.79 8.80 15.47
CA TYR A 259 15.52 8.05 14.25
C TYR A 259 14.85 6.70 14.51
N ALA A 260 14.14 6.20 13.50
CA ALA A 260 13.47 4.90 13.54
C ALA A 260 14.33 3.82 12.87
N GLU A 261 14.53 2.70 13.56
CA GLU A 261 15.16 1.49 13.02
C GLU A 261 14.11 0.37 12.92
N LEU A 262 13.99 -0.18 11.71
CA LEU A 262 12.97 -1.16 11.32
C LEU A 262 13.65 -2.52 11.09
N SER A 263 13.19 -3.56 11.78
CA SER A 263 13.71 -4.92 11.67
C SER A 263 12.57 -5.90 11.41
N TYR A 264 12.55 -6.49 10.22
CA TYR A 264 11.50 -7.44 9.84
C TYR A 264 11.99 -8.88 9.99
N ASN A 265 11.21 -9.69 10.73
CA ASN A 265 11.57 -11.05 11.14
C ASN A 265 10.68 -12.14 10.50
N GLY A 266 9.80 -11.78 9.55
CA GLY A 266 8.90 -12.72 8.88
C GLY A 266 9.55 -13.47 7.71
N ASP A 267 8.90 -14.54 7.25
CA ASP A 267 9.42 -15.45 6.21
C ASP A 267 9.34 -14.88 4.76
N LEU A 268 8.71 -13.72 4.55
CA LEU A 268 8.42 -13.13 3.24
C LEU A 268 9.31 -11.92 2.92
N ASP A 269 9.66 -11.71 1.65
CA ASP A 269 10.52 -10.60 1.24
C ASP A 269 9.73 -9.27 1.21
N ILE A 270 9.84 -8.47 2.28
CA ILE A 270 9.08 -7.22 2.47
C ILE A 270 10.00 -6.10 2.97
N ASP A 271 10.18 -5.07 2.15
CA ASP A 271 10.80 -3.80 2.56
C ASP A 271 9.79 -2.91 3.30
N PHE A 272 10.26 -2.25 4.37
CA PHE A 272 9.51 -1.23 5.12
C PHE A 272 10.26 0.10 5.17
N TYR A 273 9.50 1.18 5.31
CA TYR A 273 9.99 2.56 5.35
C TYR A 273 9.20 3.34 6.40
N ALA A 274 9.82 4.34 7.02
CA ALA A 274 9.18 5.25 7.98
C ALA A 274 9.08 6.68 7.40
N SER A 275 8.09 7.45 7.84
CA SER A 275 7.96 8.88 7.52
C SER A 275 7.26 9.65 8.66
N PRO A 276 7.92 10.63 9.30
CA PRO A 276 9.36 10.89 9.24
C PRO A 276 10.19 9.70 9.78
N ASN A 277 11.50 9.73 9.57
CA ASN A 277 12.41 8.66 10.03
C ASN A 277 13.72 9.17 10.67
N TYR A 278 13.89 10.49 10.72
CA TYR A 278 14.95 11.26 11.37
C TYR A 278 14.31 12.51 11.97
N ASP A 279 15.08 13.25 12.76
CA ASP A 279 14.68 14.50 13.42
C ASP A 279 13.43 14.29 14.32
N LEU A 280 13.35 13.11 14.97
CA LEU A 280 12.18 12.67 15.75
C LEU A 280 12.22 13.18 17.21
N GLU A 281 11.08 13.64 17.72
CA GLU A 281 10.87 13.99 19.13
C GLU A 281 10.18 12.86 19.93
N GLU A 282 10.40 12.81 21.25
CA GLU A 282 9.70 11.86 22.12
C GLU A 282 8.19 12.17 22.14
N GLY A 283 7.36 11.18 21.79
CA GLY A 283 5.91 11.33 21.64
C GLY A 283 5.42 11.72 20.24
N ASP A 284 6.32 11.88 19.26
CA ASP A 284 5.94 12.05 17.85
C ASP A 284 5.11 10.88 17.31
N THR A 285 4.42 11.09 16.19
CA THR A 285 3.75 10.00 15.45
C THR A 285 4.38 9.85 14.07
N ILE A 286 4.96 8.68 13.79
CA ILE A 286 5.48 8.31 12.46
C ILE A 286 4.55 7.32 11.77
N THR A 287 4.48 7.36 10.44
CA THR A 287 3.83 6.31 9.65
C THR A 287 4.88 5.37 9.08
N VAL A 288 4.79 4.08 9.42
CA VAL A 288 5.61 3.01 8.82
C VAL A 288 4.79 2.32 7.73
N TYR A 289 5.37 2.12 6.55
CA TYR A 289 4.66 1.63 5.37
C TYR A 289 5.53 0.72 4.49
N THR A 290 4.88 -0.06 3.63
CA THR A 290 5.52 -0.92 2.62
C THR A 290 4.95 -0.68 1.23
N TYR A 291 5.78 -0.84 0.20
CA TYR A 291 5.35 -0.85 -1.21
C TYR A 291 4.96 -2.25 -1.72
N ALA A 292 4.83 -3.24 -0.82
CA ALA A 292 4.41 -4.60 -1.15
C ALA A 292 3.16 -4.65 -2.05
N SER A 293 3.27 -5.36 -3.17
CA SER A 293 2.22 -5.46 -4.18
C SER A 293 1.09 -6.38 -3.69
N LYS A 294 -0.08 -5.80 -3.37
CA LYS A 294 -1.25 -6.60 -2.93
C LYS A 294 -1.60 -7.70 -3.93
N ASP A 295 -1.50 -7.44 -5.24
CA ASP A 295 -1.79 -8.40 -6.30
C ASP A 295 -0.74 -9.53 -6.41
N GLU A 296 0.48 -9.32 -5.91
CA GLU A 296 1.55 -10.32 -5.95
C GLU A 296 1.39 -11.32 -4.81
N PHE A 297 1.31 -10.81 -3.57
CA PHE A 297 1.00 -11.60 -2.38
C PHE A 297 -0.35 -12.32 -2.50
N LEU A 298 -1.36 -11.70 -3.13
CA LEU A 298 -2.66 -12.34 -3.33
C LEU A 298 -2.58 -13.53 -4.30
N ARG A 299 -1.62 -13.55 -5.25
CA ARG A 299 -1.35 -14.74 -6.08
C ARG A 299 -0.63 -15.86 -5.30
N GLU A 300 0.07 -15.51 -4.23
CA GLU A 300 0.62 -16.47 -3.26
C GLU A 300 -0.39 -16.91 -2.20
N GLY A 301 -1.64 -16.40 -2.26
CA GLY A 301 -2.70 -16.72 -1.30
C GLY A 301 -2.67 -15.88 -0.03
N LYS A 302 -2.00 -14.73 -0.05
CA LYS A 302 -1.88 -13.80 1.09
C LYS A 302 -2.57 -12.47 0.78
N LEU A 303 -3.68 -12.20 1.46
CA LEU A 303 -4.42 -10.95 1.37
C LEU A 303 -3.82 -9.92 2.34
N LEU A 304 -3.03 -8.96 1.82
CA LEU A 304 -2.50 -7.86 2.65
C LEU A 304 -3.62 -7.00 3.22
N THR A 305 -3.84 -7.13 4.54
CA THR A 305 -4.84 -6.35 5.27
C THR A 305 -4.43 -4.88 5.37
N GLU A 306 -3.16 -4.62 5.70
CA GLU A 306 -2.58 -3.29 5.91
C GLU A 306 -1.33 -3.10 5.04
N THR A 307 -0.99 -1.85 4.74
CA THR A 307 0.22 -1.44 4.00
C THR A 307 0.93 -0.23 4.61
N GLU A 308 0.29 0.40 5.60
CA GLU A 308 0.78 1.55 6.36
C GLU A 308 0.18 1.47 7.77
N LYS A 309 0.94 1.90 8.78
CA LYS A 309 0.58 1.84 10.20
C LYS A 309 1.32 2.91 10.98
N ASP A 310 0.61 3.60 11.86
CA ASP A 310 1.20 4.66 12.70
C ASP A 310 1.80 4.10 13.99
N TYR A 311 2.94 4.66 14.40
CA TYR A 311 3.67 4.33 15.62
C TYR A 311 3.99 5.63 16.38
N THR A 312 3.83 5.62 17.70
CA THR A 312 4.33 6.69 18.57
C THR A 312 5.82 6.48 18.81
N VAL A 313 6.60 7.56 18.72
CA VAL A 313 8.02 7.58 19.09
C VAL A 313 8.11 7.51 20.61
N GLU A 314 8.69 6.42 21.12
CA GLU A 314 8.91 6.20 22.55
C GLU A 314 10.33 5.66 22.77
N GLY A 315 10.99 6.16 23.81
CA GLY A 315 12.30 5.67 24.25
C GLY A 315 13.51 6.38 23.65
N LEU A 316 13.39 7.67 23.31
CA LEU A 316 14.53 8.55 23.06
C LEU A 316 15.06 9.14 24.39
N SER A 317 16.38 9.41 24.46
CA SER A 317 16.91 10.24 25.55
C SER A 317 16.41 11.69 25.40
N THR A 318 16.32 12.44 26.49
CA THR A 318 15.87 13.86 26.46
C THR A 318 16.88 14.76 27.17
N TYR A 319 17.07 15.98 26.68
CA TYR A 319 17.96 16.93 27.34
C TYR A 319 17.37 17.43 28.66
N VAL A 320 18.23 17.61 29.66
CA VAL A 320 17.90 18.33 30.89
C VAL A 320 17.56 19.79 30.54
N THR A 321 16.52 20.33 31.20
CA THR A 321 15.97 21.68 30.96
C THR A 321 15.98 22.58 32.20
N LYS A 322 16.44 22.07 33.34
CA LYS A 322 16.53 22.78 34.63
C LYS A 322 17.40 21.98 35.63
N LEU A 323 18.01 22.66 36.61
CA LEU A 323 18.84 22.04 37.65
C LEU A 323 18.08 20.95 38.44
N SER A 324 16.80 21.19 38.74
CA SER A 324 15.94 20.26 39.48
C SER A 324 15.61 18.93 38.77
N GLN A 325 16.15 18.67 37.57
CA GLN A 325 16.14 17.33 36.95
C GLN A 325 17.43 16.54 37.19
N ILE A 326 18.51 17.19 37.62
CA ILE A 326 19.80 16.56 37.90
C ILE A 326 19.75 15.98 39.33
N PRO A 327 20.12 14.70 39.55
CA PRO A 327 20.20 14.16 40.90
C PRO A 327 21.27 14.88 41.73
N SER A 328 21.04 15.06 43.03
CA SER A 328 21.99 15.72 43.94
C SER A 328 23.36 15.03 43.99
N SER A 329 23.38 13.70 43.86
CA SER A 329 24.60 12.90 43.73
C SER A 329 25.46 13.26 42.51
N ASP A 330 24.85 13.75 41.44
CA ASP A 330 25.52 14.04 40.18
C ASP A 330 25.85 15.54 40.09
N LEU A 331 25.03 16.43 40.67
CA LEU A 331 25.44 17.80 41.00
C LEU A 331 26.70 17.83 41.86
N SER A 332 26.80 16.97 42.88
CA SER A 332 28.00 16.87 43.73
C SER A 332 29.23 16.43 42.93
N LYS A 333 29.12 15.44 42.04
CA LYS A 333 30.24 15.01 41.17
C LYS A 333 30.69 16.11 40.21
N LEU A 334 29.75 16.85 39.61
CA LEU A 334 30.06 17.96 38.73
C LEU A 334 30.74 19.11 39.50
N GLN A 335 30.35 19.34 40.76
CA GLN A 335 31.04 20.28 41.64
C GLN A 335 32.46 19.79 41.98
N ASP A 336 32.63 18.55 42.46
CA ASP A 336 33.94 17.95 42.79
C ASP A 336 34.91 18.06 41.61
N GLU A 337 34.42 17.81 40.40
CA GLU A 337 35.19 17.88 39.17
C GLU A 337 35.52 19.33 38.77
N ALA A 338 34.57 20.26 38.93
CA ALA A 338 34.86 21.69 38.76
C ALA A 338 35.90 22.18 39.78
N GLU A 339 35.84 21.73 41.03
CA GLU A 339 36.86 22.05 42.04
C GLU A 339 38.24 21.49 41.68
N ARG A 340 38.31 20.28 41.12
CA ARG A 340 39.54 19.67 40.61
C ARG A 340 40.15 20.55 39.52
N VAL A 341 39.35 20.94 38.53
CA VAL A 341 39.76 21.80 37.42
C VAL A 341 40.21 23.19 37.90
N VAL A 342 39.51 23.79 38.87
CA VAL A 342 39.91 25.07 39.48
C VAL A 342 41.28 24.96 40.16
N LYS A 343 41.51 23.93 40.97
CA LYS A 343 42.80 23.72 41.67
C LYS A 343 43.93 23.52 40.65
N GLU A 344 43.75 22.64 39.66
CA GLU A 344 44.74 22.37 38.61
C GLU A 344 45.11 23.59 37.76
N ASN A 345 44.18 24.51 37.52
CA ASN A 345 44.43 25.72 36.74
C ASN A 345 44.99 26.90 37.56
N ASN A 346 45.12 26.79 38.89
CA ASN A 346 45.51 27.92 39.74
C ASN A 346 46.63 27.62 40.76
N GLU A 347 46.81 26.39 41.25
CA GLU A 347 47.79 26.08 42.31
C GLU A 347 49.26 26.34 41.91
N ASP A 348 49.69 25.88 40.74
CA ASP A 348 51.08 25.99 40.24
C ASP A 348 51.18 26.77 38.90
N TYR A 349 50.11 27.44 38.48
CA TYR A 349 50.00 28.00 37.11
C TYR A 349 50.76 29.32 36.92
N TYR A 350 50.83 30.15 37.96
CA TYR A 350 51.35 31.52 37.88
C TYR A 350 52.69 31.65 38.61
N SER A 351 53.69 32.29 37.98
CA SER A 351 54.98 32.52 38.66
C SER A 351 54.95 33.66 39.68
N CYS A 352 53.98 34.58 39.57
CA CYS A 352 53.86 35.81 40.36
C CYS A 352 52.79 35.74 41.47
N LEU A 353 52.04 34.64 41.54
CA LEU A 353 50.89 34.45 42.42
C LEU A 353 50.88 33.01 42.96
N GLU A 354 50.51 32.83 44.22
CA GLU A 354 50.23 31.52 44.83
C GLU A 354 48.75 31.39 45.17
N PHE A 355 48.18 30.19 44.96
CA PHE A 355 46.79 29.89 45.29
C PHE A 355 46.58 29.82 46.80
N VAL A 356 45.50 30.46 47.27
CA VAL A 356 45.12 30.46 48.70
C VAL A 356 43.87 29.62 48.92
N ASP A 357 42.80 29.88 48.15
CA ASP A 357 41.48 29.28 48.34
C ASP A 357 40.58 29.49 47.11
N ALA A 358 39.51 28.70 46.97
CA ALA A 358 38.46 28.88 45.98
C ALA A 358 37.09 28.56 46.58
N ASN A 359 36.15 29.52 46.49
CA ASN A 359 34.80 29.38 47.05
C ASN A 359 33.77 29.39 45.93
N LEU A 360 32.87 28.40 45.88
CA LEU A 360 31.74 28.41 44.95
C LEU A 360 30.83 29.61 45.25
N VAL A 361 30.54 30.42 44.24
CA VAL A 361 29.69 31.64 44.35
C VAL A 361 28.45 31.62 43.46
N GLY A 362 28.32 30.61 42.60
CA GLY A 362 27.09 30.36 41.86
C GLY A 362 27.17 29.20 40.89
N THR A 363 26.03 28.56 40.68
CA THR A 363 25.80 27.56 39.64
C THR A 363 24.78 28.11 38.66
N TYR A 364 25.12 28.12 37.37
CA TYR A 364 24.28 28.67 36.31
C TYR A 364 23.93 27.56 35.34
N PHE A 365 22.64 27.39 35.10
CA PHE A 365 22.12 26.42 34.16
C PHE A 365 21.46 27.14 32.99
N LEU A 366 21.86 26.79 31.78
CA LEU A 366 21.31 27.35 30.55
C LEU A 366 20.68 26.22 29.73
N SER A 367 19.37 26.24 29.48
CA SER A 367 18.73 25.36 28.49
C SER A 367 18.58 26.09 27.16
N SER A 368 18.89 25.46 26.03
CA SER A 368 18.62 26.05 24.74
C SER A 368 17.12 26.31 24.52
N LYS A 369 16.79 27.38 23.79
CA LYS A 369 15.44 27.67 23.28
C LYS A 369 15.22 27.22 21.84
N ASN A 370 16.29 26.81 21.14
CA ASN A 370 16.27 26.51 19.71
C ASN A 370 17.42 25.59 19.26
N ASP A 371 17.28 24.99 18.09
CA ASP A 371 18.19 23.93 17.61
C ASP A 371 19.47 24.48 16.93
N TYR A 372 19.73 25.80 17.01
CA TYR A 372 20.93 26.44 16.46
C TYR A 372 22.00 26.75 17.52
N SER A 373 21.70 26.51 18.80
CA SER A 373 22.64 26.66 19.90
C SER A 373 23.81 25.68 19.79
N SER A 374 25.01 26.09 20.20
CA SER A 374 26.21 25.24 20.20
C SER A 374 26.08 24.01 21.10
N TYR A 375 25.24 24.10 22.14
CA TYR A 375 25.01 23.10 23.17
C TYR A 375 23.52 23.10 23.52
N ASN A 376 22.96 21.95 23.90
CA ASN A 376 21.53 21.83 24.22
C ASN A 376 21.23 22.30 25.64
N ASN A 377 22.17 22.07 26.55
CA ASN A 377 22.25 22.75 27.84
C ASN A 377 23.71 22.99 28.26
N LEU A 378 23.90 23.91 29.20
CA LEU A 378 25.17 24.24 29.84
C LEU A 378 24.99 24.32 31.35
N ILE A 379 25.99 23.87 32.09
CA ILE A 379 26.06 23.90 33.55
C ILE A 379 27.39 24.53 33.96
N TYR A 380 27.37 25.77 34.44
CA TYR A 380 28.56 26.46 34.94
C TYR A 380 28.63 26.43 36.46
N TYR A 381 29.79 26.06 37.00
CA TYR A 381 30.17 26.29 38.40
C TYR A 381 31.19 27.43 38.43
N VAL A 382 30.89 28.49 39.19
CA VAL A 382 31.71 29.71 39.25
C VAL A 382 32.28 29.89 40.64
N TYR A 383 33.60 30.02 40.71
CA TYR A 383 34.36 30.13 41.95
C TYR A 383 35.00 31.51 42.09
N GLU A 384 34.89 32.12 43.27
CA GLU A 384 35.76 33.22 43.67
C GLU A 384 37.09 32.62 44.16
N VAL A 385 38.13 32.79 43.36
CA VAL A 385 39.50 32.34 43.64
C VAL A 385 40.26 33.44 44.36
N THR A 386 40.96 33.10 45.43
CA THR A 386 41.85 33.98 46.18
C THR A 386 43.31 33.58 45.95
N VAL A 387 44.15 34.56 45.63
CA VAL A 387 45.60 34.40 45.42
C VAL A 387 46.41 35.47 46.16
N ASP A 388 47.63 35.11 46.54
CA ASP A 388 48.63 36.00 47.16
C ASP A 388 49.82 36.21 46.23
N SER A 389 50.46 37.37 46.27
CA SER A 389 51.68 37.62 45.48
C SER A 389 52.91 36.96 46.09
N THR A 390 53.57 36.11 45.30
CA THR A 390 54.85 35.48 45.64
C THR A 390 56.03 36.46 45.68
N GLU A 391 55.86 37.66 45.12
CA GLU A 391 56.90 38.70 44.98
C GLU A 391 56.73 39.84 46.01
N ASN A 392 55.51 40.08 46.53
CA ASN A 392 55.24 41.19 47.46
C ASN A 392 54.08 40.92 48.44
N GLU A 393 54.42 40.65 49.71
CA GLU A 393 53.48 40.37 50.82
C GLU A 393 52.35 41.40 51.04
N ASN A 394 52.48 42.62 50.51
CA ASN A 394 51.45 43.66 50.58
C ASN A 394 50.31 43.46 49.56
N TYR A 395 50.44 42.48 48.65
CA TYR A 395 49.47 42.13 47.61
C TYR A 395 48.97 40.71 47.85
N SER A 396 48.29 40.55 48.98
CA SER A 396 47.61 39.33 49.43
C SER A 396 46.09 39.52 49.43
N GLY A 397 45.34 38.43 49.31
CA GLY A 397 43.88 38.42 49.24
C GLY A 397 43.32 38.99 47.93
N ILE A 398 44.05 38.82 46.82
CA ILE A 398 43.59 39.22 45.48
C ILE A 398 42.52 38.22 45.05
N LYS A 399 41.37 38.73 44.59
CA LYS A 399 40.20 37.94 44.23
C LYS A 399 39.88 38.07 42.75
N PHE A 400 39.47 36.98 42.14
CA PHE A 400 38.97 36.90 40.76
C PHE A 400 38.03 35.71 40.60
N TYR A 401 37.40 35.57 39.45
CA TYR A 401 36.38 34.56 39.20
C TYR A 401 36.84 33.57 38.14
N PHE A 402 36.72 32.28 38.44
CA PHE A 402 37.05 31.18 37.54
C PHE A 402 35.81 30.29 37.37
N ALA A 403 35.49 29.93 36.13
CA ALA A 403 34.31 29.14 35.81
C ALA A 403 34.69 27.83 35.10
N VAL A 404 33.97 26.77 35.41
CA VAL A 404 34.04 25.47 34.72
C VAL A 404 32.64 25.15 34.23
N GLY A 405 32.51 24.86 32.93
CA GLY A 405 31.27 24.51 32.27
C GLY A 405 31.24 23.04 31.88
N PHE A 406 30.05 22.44 31.92
CA PHE A 406 29.72 21.15 31.33
C PHE A 406 28.52 21.33 30.39
N ASN A 407 28.31 20.41 29.44
CA ASN A 407 27.26 20.52 28.42
C ASN A 407 26.50 19.21 28.15
N ASP A 408 25.37 19.35 27.45
CA ASP A 408 24.59 18.25 26.87
C ASP A 408 24.18 17.14 27.84
N ALA A 409 23.79 17.54 29.05
CA ALA A 409 23.25 16.66 30.09
C ALA A 409 21.90 16.06 29.66
N LEU A 410 21.74 14.75 29.84
CA LEU A 410 20.64 13.93 29.34
C LEU A 410 19.91 13.19 30.47
N ILE A 411 18.64 12.88 30.22
CA ILE A 411 17.86 11.85 30.91
C ILE A 411 17.59 10.73 29.91
N ASN A 412 18.00 9.51 30.25
CA ASN A 412 17.81 8.32 29.43
C ASN A 412 16.38 7.75 29.53
N PRO A 413 15.96 6.83 28.63
CA PRO A 413 14.61 6.25 28.62
C PRO A 413 14.19 5.50 29.88
N ASP A 414 15.15 5.02 30.68
CA ASP A 414 14.94 4.40 32.00
C ASP A 414 14.78 5.42 33.13
N GLY A 415 15.06 6.70 32.86
CA GLY A 415 15.05 7.81 33.81
C GLY A 415 16.43 8.15 34.38
N ASP A 416 17.49 7.42 34.00
CA ASP A 416 18.83 7.66 34.54
C ASP A 416 19.47 8.92 33.93
N PHE A 417 20.09 9.73 34.79
CA PHE A 417 20.86 10.91 34.38
C PHE A 417 22.19 10.50 33.72
N SER A 418 22.57 11.22 32.66
CA SER A 418 23.81 10.98 31.92
C SER A 418 24.46 12.28 31.47
N ILE A 419 25.76 12.42 31.74
CA ILE A 419 26.64 13.49 31.26
C ILE A 419 28.06 12.91 31.17
N ASP A 420 28.90 13.45 30.29
CA ASP A 420 30.34 13.18 30.37
C ASP A 420 30.96 14.15 31.38
N TYR A 421 31.47 13.62 32.49
CA TYR A 421 32.09 14.42 33.55
C TYR A 421 33.47 14.96 33.14
N GLU A 422 34.13 14.33 32.17
CA GLU A 422 35.48 14.73 31.72
C GLU A 422 35.43 15.69 30.52
N ASP A 423 34.26 15.87 29.87
CA ASP A 423 34.06 16.86 28.80
C ASP A 423 33.60 18.19 29.41
N TYR A 424 34.58 18.97 29.88
CA TYR A 424 34.39 20.29 30.46
C TYR A 424 35.08 21.38 29.64
N HIS A 425 34.55 22.61 29.72
CA HIS A 425 35.18 23.80 29.16
C HIS A 425 35.42 24.87 30.23
N VAL A 426 36.55 25.57 30.11
CA VAL A 426 36.84 26.78 30.87
C VAL A 426 36.59 27.98 29.94
N PRO A 427 35.65 28.88 30.25
CA PRO A 427 35.44 30.11 29.49
C PRO A 427 36.72 30.93 29.34
N TYR A 428 37.05 31.30 28.11
CA TYR A 428 38.30 32.00 27.79
C TYR A 428 38.18 33.50 28.07
N ASN A 429 38.68 33.93 29.22
CA ASN A 429 39.01 35.32 29.49
C ASN A 429 40.33 35.41 30.29
N TYR A 430 41.02 36.55 30.21
CA TYR A 430 42.18 36.85 31.03
C TYR A 430 42.25 38.36 31.32
N PHE A 431 42.76 38.69 32.50
CA PHE A 431 42.98 40.07 32.93
C PHE A 431 44.37 40.21 33.58
N TYR A 432 44.75 41.43 33.94
CA TYR A 432 46.07 41.73 34.51
C TYR A 432 45.97 42.13 35.98
N VAL A 433 46.62 41.34 36.82
CA VAL A 433 46.75 41.59 38.26
C VAL A 433 48.04 42.36 38.54
N ASP A 434 47.92 43.62 38.96
CA ASP A 434 49.04 44.39 39.52
C ASP A 434 49.48 43.78 40.86
N TYR A 435 50.74 43.36 40.97
CA TYR A 435 51.31 42.79 42.20
C TYR A 435 52.40 43.68 42.86
N ASP A 436 52.71 44.85 42.29
CA ASP A 436 53.44 45.92 42.99
C ASP A 436 53.08 47.33 42.47
N LYS A 437 52.46 48.18 43.30
CA LYS A 437 52.08 49.55 42.90
C LYS A 437 53.27 50.48 42.82
N GLY A 438 53.63 50.83 41.58
CA GLY A 438 54.66 51.82 41.27
C GLY A 438 55.70 51.32 40.27
N THR A 439 55.65 50.04 39.93
CA THR A 439 56.43 49.42 38.84
C THR A 439 55.53 49.22 37.60
N TRP A 440 55.94 48.34 36.69
CA TRP A 440 55.14 47.90 35.53
C TRP A 440 54.90 46.38 35.61
N ASP A 441 54.88 45.84 36.82
CA ASP A 441 54.93 44.40 37.09
C ASP A 441 53.50 43.87 37.38
N TYR A 442 53.01 43.03 36.48
CA TYR A 442 51.66 42.47 36.49
C TYR A 442 51.67 40.98 36.11
N CYS A 443 50.74 40.22 36.68
CA CYS A 443 50.51 38.82 36.37
C CYS A 443 49.31 38.71 35.41
N SER A 444 49.42 37.90 34.35
CA SER A 444 48.29 37.62 33.46
C SER A 444 47.53 36.42 34.04
N VAL A 445 46.28 36.63 34.47
CA VAL A 445 45.46 35.62 35.16
C VAL A 445 44.33 35.19 34.24
N TYR A 446 44.12 33.88 34.11
CA TYR A 446 42.97 33.30 33.41
C TYR A 446 41.74 33.33 34.32
N GLY A 447 40.62 33.79 33.77
CA GLY A 447 39.39 34.09 34.51
C GLY A 447 38.94 35.53 34.33
N TYR A 448 38.09 35.98 35.23
CA TYR A 448 37.35 37.25 35.16
C TYR A 448 37.67 38.14 36.37
N GLU A 449 37.83 39.45 36.16
CA GLU A 449 38.13 40.40 37.24
C GLU A 449 36.94 40.53 38.22
N SER A 450 35.71 40.45 37.71
CA SER A 450 34.48 40.42 38.51
C SER A 450 33.49 39.35 38.07
N LEU A 451 32.50 39.05 38.93
CA LEU A 451 31.39 38.16 38.59
C LEU A 451 30.51 38.77 37.49
N ASP A 452 30.33 40.09 37.51
CA ASP A 452 29.58 40.84 36.49
C ASP A 452 30.20 40.64 35.09
N ASP A 453 31.54 40.63 34.97
CA ASP A 453 32.23 40.37 33.69
C ASP A 453 31.99 38.93 33.19
N PHE A 454 31.94 37.94 34.09
CA PHE A 454 31.59 36.56 33.74
C PHE A 454 30.13 36.46 33.29
N GLU A 455 29.21 37.12 34.00
CA GLU A 455 27.79 37.14 33.66
C GLU A 455 27.54 37.83 32.30
N GLU A 456 28.19 38.97 32.01
CA GLU A 456 28.07 39.64 30.71
C GLU A 456 28.54 38.73 29.55
N ASP A 457 29.73 38.14 29.66
CA ASP A 457 30.35 37.33 28.59
C ASP A 457 29.67 35.96 28.37
N ASN A 458 29.16 35.30 29.43
CA ASN A 458 28.72 33.89 29.37
C ASN A 458 27.24 33.66 29.63
N ILE A 459 26.53 34.63 30.21
CA ILE A 459 25.12 34.47 30.62
C ILE A 459 24.24 35.45 29.86
N GLU A 460 24.54 36.76 29.92
CA GLU A 460 23.78 37.79 29.22
C GLU A 460 23.98 37.72 27.70
N TYR A 461 25.22 37.49 27.23
CA TYR A 461 25.52 37.33 25.80
C TYR A 461 24.68 36.23 25.12
N TYR A 462 24.44 35.11 25.82
CA TYR A 462 23.66 33.97 25.33
C TYR A 462 22.17 34.02 25.73
N SER A 463 21.72 35.10 26.37
CA SER A 463 20.37 35.20 26.94
C SER A 463 19.22 35.26 25.92
N ASP A 464 19.49 35.55 24.64
CA ASP A 464 18.51 35.42 23.56
C ASP A 464 18.28 33.94 23.19
N ASP A 465 19.35 33.14 23.13
CA ASP A 465 19.34 31.74 22.68
C ASP A 465 19.03 30.71 23.78
N TYR A 466 19.30 31.03 25.06
CA TYR A 466 19.06 30.13 26.19
C TYR A 466 18.09 30.71 27.23
N ASN A 467 17.39 29.84 27.96
CA ASN A 467 16.76 30.20 29.24
C ASN A 467 17.79 29.99 30.36
N VAL A 468 17.83 30.87 31.35
CA VAL A 468 18.82 30.84 32.44
C VAL A 468 18.14 30.57 33.78
N GLU A 469 18.67 29.60 34.52
CA GLU A 469 18.42 29.34 35.95
C GLU A 469 19.73 29.57 36.71
N LYS A 470 19.68 30.23 37.87
CA LYS A 470 20.84 30.51 38.73
C LYS A 470 20.53 30.01 40.13
N ASP A 471 21.43 29.20 40.67
CA ASP A 471 21.48 28.85 42.08
C ASP A 471 22.75 29.43 42.71
N ILE A 472 22.67 29.79 43.99
CA ILE A 472 23.75 30.41 44.78
C ILE A 472 24.06 29.54 46.01
N GLU A 473 23.15 28.66 46.41
CA GLU A 473 23.29 27.79 47.58
C GLU A 473 22.93 26.36 47.18
N ILE A 474 23.92 25.57 46.72
CA ILE A 474 23.77 24.12 46.72
C ILE A 474 23.77 23.66 48.19
N GLU A 475 22.59 23.66 48.81
CA GLU A 475 22.35 22.97 50.08
C GLU A 475 22.49 21.46 49.84
N VAL A 476 23.73 20.97 49.91
CA VAL A 476 24.02 19.54 49.99
C VAL A 476 23.55 19.07 51.38
N ASP A 477 22.31 18.60 51.46
CA ASP A 477 21.78 17.93 52.65
C ASP A 477 22.70 16.77 53.01
N SER A 478 23.52 16.97 54.04
CA SER A 478 24.54 16.02 54.52
C SER A 478 23.95 15.02 55.53
N ASP A 479 22.73 14.58 55.27
CA ASP A 479 21.97 13.61 56.06
C ASP A 479 22.24 12.16 55.57
N ASP A 480 23.52 11.77 55.58
CA ASP A 480 23.94 10.37 55.62
C ASP A 480 24.87 10.18 56.84
N GLU A 481 24.27 10.16 58.04
CA GLU A 481 24.89 9.59 59.24
C GLU A 481 25.13 8.08 59.01
N VAL A 482 26.28 7.74 58.42
CA VAL A 482 26.77 6.37 58.38
C VAL A 482 27.16 5.97 59.80
N GLU A 483 26.27 5.25 60.49
CA GLU A 483 26.51 4.69 61.82
C GLU A 483 27.84 3.91 61.86
N GLU A 484 28.74 4.26 62.79
CA GLU A 484 29.90 3.44 63.09
C GLU A 484 29.44 2.06 63.61
N PRO A 485 29.98 0.94 63.11
CA PRO A 485 29.59 -0.37 63.59
C PRO A 485 30.11 -0.60 65.02
N GLU A 486 29.20 -0.82 65.98
CA GLU A 486 29.56 -1.16 67.36
C GLU A 486 30.45 -2.42 67.41
N GLU A 487 31.59 -2.33 68.10
CA GLU A 487 32.43 -3.49 68.41
C GLU A 487 31.72 -4.39 69.44
N GLU A 488 31.23 -5.56 69.03
CA GLU A 488 30.76 -6.59 69.97
C GLU A 488 31.94 -7.19 70.76
N GLU A 489 32.11 -6.75 72.02
CA GLU A 489 32.99 -7.41 73.00
C GLU A 489 32.53 -8.83 73.37
N GLU A 490 33.51 -9.66 73.76
CA GLU A 490 33.41 -11.09 74.07
C GLU A 490 32.27 -11.51 75.03
N ASN A 491 31.68 -12.70 74.79
CA ASN A 491 31.45 -13.77 75.81
C ASN A 491 31.18 -15.16 75.19
#